data_AF-A0A7X9KY79-F1
#
_entry.id   AF-A0A7X9KY79-F1
#
_cell.length_a   1.000
_cell.length_b   1.000
_cell.length_c   1.000
_cell.angle_alpha   90.00
_cell.angle_beta   90.00
_cell.angle_gamma   90.00
#
_symmetry.space_group_name_H-M   'P 1'
#
loop_
_entity.id
_entity.type
_entity.pdbx_description
1 polymer ?
#
loop_
_entity_poly.entity_id
_entity_poly.type
_entity_poly.pdbx_seq_one_letter_code
_entity_poly.pdbx_strand_id
1 'polypeptide(L)'
;MKKPILVIMAAGMGSRYGGLKQIDPIDAENQLIIDYSIYDAVKAGIEKVVFIIKPENETIFEERIGKNIRRKVDLQYAYQTLALPKGFEVPEGRIKPWGTAHAVLCAKDLIDSSFVVINADDF
;
A
#
# COMPACT_ATOMS: atom_id res chain seq x y z
N MET A 1 -15.62 11.66 16.21
CA MET A 1 -14.31 10.95 16.18
C MET A 1 -13.91 10.76 14.73
N LYS A 2 -12.62 10.91 14.40
CA LYS A 2 -12.13 10.55 13.07
C LYS A 2 -12.22 9.03 12.87
N LYS A 3 -12.62 8.59 11.67
CA LYS A 3 -12.67 7.16 11.33
C LYS A 3 -11.26 6.58 11.26
N PRO A 4 -11.08 5.27 11.53
CA PRO A 4 -9.78 4.62 11.34
C PRO A 4 -9.35 4.64 9.87
N ILE A 5 -8.04 4.63 9.64
CA ILE A 5 -7.42 4.54 8.31
C ILE A 5 -6.91 3.11 8.10
N LEU A 6 -7.12 2.56 6.90
CA LEU A 6 -6.47 1.32 6.49
C LEU A 6 -5.16 1.66 5.76
N VAL A 7 -4.05 1.11 6.23
CA VAL A 7 -2.74 1.22 5.61
C VAL A 7 -2.38 -0.15 5.03
N ILE A 8 -2.10 -0.20 3.73
CA ILE A 8 -1.83 -1.44 3.02
C ILE A 8 -0.39 -1.39 2.48
N MET A 9 0.43 -2.36 2.91
CA MET A 9 1.83 -2.44 2.51
C MET A 9 1.99 -3.17 1.16
N ALA A 10 2.22 -2.40 0.10
CA ALA A 10 2.26 -2.82 -1.29
C ALA A 10 3.59 -2.56 -2.02
N ALA A 11 4.63 -2.13 -1.29
CA ALA A 11 5.95 -1.81 -1.84
C ALA A 11 6.85 -3.04 -2.07
N GLY A 12 6.40 -4.21 -1.62
CA GLY A 12 7.09 -5.48 -1.82
C GLY A 12 7.08 -5.91 -3.28
N MET A 13 8.24 -6.32 -3.80
CA MET A 13 8.31 -6.99 -5.10
C MET A 13 7.99 -8.47 -4.88
N GLY A 14 7.01 -9.00 -5.61
CA GLY A 14 6.79 -10.43 -5.75
C GLY A 14 7.90 -11.11 -6.59
N SER A 15 9.17 -10.75 -6.39
CA SER A 15 10.30 -11.15 -7.23
C SER A 15 10.54 -12.66 -7.29
N ARG A 16 10.01 -13.41 -6.32
CA ARG A 16 9.96 -14.89 -6.38
C ARG A 16 9.03 -15.43 -7.47
N TYR A 17 8.19 -14.58 -8.08
CA TYR A 17 7.09 -14.94 -8.99
C TYR A 17 7.00 -14.05 -10.25
N GLY A 18 7.97 -13.16 -10.49
CA GLY A 18 8.09 -12.44 -11.77
C GLY A 18 7.21 -11.20 -11.95
N GLY A 19 6.56 -10.67 -10.91
CA GLY A 19 5.69 -9.48 -11.02
C GLY A 19 5.10 -8.99 -9.70
N LEU A 20 4.17 -8.04 -9.80
CA LEU A 20 3.34 -7.58 -8.68
C LEU A 20 2.22 -8.61 -8.43
N LYS A 21 2.40 -9.53 -7.49
CA LYS A 21 1.35 -10.51 -7.16
C LYS A 21 -0.01 -9.91 -6.78
N GLN A 22 0.02 -8.71 -6.22
CA GLN A 22 -1.16 -8.02 -5.70
C GLN A 22 -2.13 -7.59 -6.81
N ILE A 23 -1.70 -7.66 -8.07
CA ILE A 23 -2.53 -7.39 -9.25
C ILE A 23 -2.89 -8.68 -10.02
N ASP A 24 -2.56 -9.86 -9.49
CA ASP A 24 -2.99 -11.13 -10.05
C ASP A 24 -4.41 -11.46 -9.56
N PRO A 25 -5.35 -11.73 -10.49
CA PRO A 25 -6.67 -12.21 -10.13
C PRO A 25 -6.65 -13.50 -9.33
N ILE A 26 -7.56 -13.60 -8.36
CA ILE A 26 -7.78 -14.83 -7.57
C ILE A 26 -9.08 -15.56 -7.92
N ASP A 27 -9.92 -14.97 -8.78
CA ASP A 27 -11.15 -15.58 -9.25
C ASP A 27 -11.43 -15.30 -10.74
N ALA A 28 -12.49 -15.91 -11.27
CA ALA A 28 -12.92 -15.76 -12.66
C ALA A 28 -13.46 -14.35 -12.99
N GLU A 29 -13.76 -13.55 -11.98
CA GLU A 29 -14.28 -12.18 -12.11
C GLU A 29 -13.16 -11.12 -12.10
N ASN A 30 -11.91 -11.56 -12.13
CA ASN A 30 -10.71 -10.72 -12.08
C ASN A 30 -10.52 -9.95 -10.77
N GLN A 31 -11.07 -10.43 -9.65
CA GLN A 31 -10.89 -9.76 -8.36
C GLN A 31 -9.51 -10.07 -7.79
N LEU A 32 -8.94 -9.07 -7.11
CA LEU A 32 -7.64 -9.14 -6.47
C LEU A 32 -7.83 -9.42 -4.98
N ILE A 33 -6.86 -10.07 -4.30
CA ILE A 33 -6.90 -10.28 -2.83
C ILE A 33 -7.21 -8.96 -2.09
N ILE A 34 -6.59 -7.88 -2.56
CA ILE A 34 -6.69 -6.54 -1.98
C ILE A 34 -8.10 -5.95 -2.07
N ASP A 35 -8.89 -6.35 -3.07
CA ASP A 35 -10.28 -5.90 -3.22
C ASP A 35 -11.14 -6.42 -2.06
N TYR A 36 -10.90 -7.66 -1.61
CA TYR A 36 -11.60 -8.26 -0.48
C TYR A 36 -11.25 -7.55 0.83
N SER A 37 -9.96 -7.29 1.09
CA SER A 37 -9.54 -6.56 2.29
C SER A 37 -10.15 -5.15 2.35
N ILE A 38 -10.22 -4.45 1.22
CA ILE A 38 -10.85 -3.11 1.15
C ILE A 38 -12.36 -3.22 1.33
N TYR A 39 -13.00 -4.21 0.72
CA TYR A 39 -14.43 -4.45 0.87
C TYR A 39 -14.83 -4.64 2.34
N ASP A 40 -14.09 -5.47 3.08
CA ASP A 40 -14.34 -5.70 4.51
C ASP A 40 -14.01 -4.47 5.36
N ALA A 41 -12.96 -3.73 5.03
CA ALA A 41 -12.64 -2.47 5.69
C ALA A 41 -13.75 -1.42 5.51
N VAL A 42 -14.30 -1.29 4.30
CA VAL A 42 -15.43 -0.39 4.03
C VAL A 42 -16.66 -0.83 4.81
N LYS A 43 -16.96 -2.14 4.86
CA LYS A 43 -18.05 -2.67 5.70
C LYS A 43 -17.84 -2.41 7.19
N ALA A 44 -16.60 -2.43 7.66
CA ALA A 44 -16.24 -2.07 9.04
C ALA A 44 -16.27 -0.55 9.30
N GLY A 45 -16.53 0.28 8.28
CA GLY A 45 -16.68 1.73 8.40
C GLY A 45 -15.39 2.52 8.21
N ILE A 46 -14.36 1.94 7.57
CA ILE A 46 -13.16 2.66 7.11
C ILE A 46 -13.51 3.40 5.82
N GLU A 47 -13.17 4.69 5.79
CA GLU A 47 -13.46 5.58 4.66
C GLU A 47 -12.20 6.04 3.92
N LYS A 48 -11.01 5.82 4.51
CA LYS A 48 -9.71 6.25 3.97
C LYS A 48 -8.72 5.08 3.93
N VAL A 49 -8.06 4.93 2.79
CA VAL A 49 -7.06 3.89 2.53
C VAL A 49 -5.76 4.53 2.05
N VAL A 50 -4.64 4.08 2.60
CA VAL A 50 -3.29 4.50 2.22
C VAL A 50 -2.53 3.29 1.69
N PHE A 51 -2.18 3.30 0.41
CA PHE A 51 -1.29 2.31 -0.16
C PHE A 51 0.16 2.76 -0.04
N ILE A 52 1.02 1.94 0.54
CA ILE A 52 2.46 2.17 0.52
C ILE A 52 3.04 1.40 -0.66
N ILE A 53 3.48 2.10 -1.70
CA ILE A 53 4.03 1.53 -2.94
C ILE A 53 5.44 2.02 -3.19
N LYS A 54 6.08 1.51 -4.23
CA LYS A 54 7.27 2.13 -4.79
C LYS A 54 6.88 3.18 -5.84
N PRO A 55 7.62 4.30 -5.96
CA PRO A 55 7.32 5.33 -6.97
C PRO A 55 7.16 4.79 -8.39
N GLU A 56 8.03 3.86 -8.79
CA GLU A 56 8.00 3.26 -10.14
C GLU A 56 6.72 2.45 -10.44
N ASN A 57 5.96 2.07 -9.40
CA ASN A 57 4.75 1.24 -9.54
C ASN A 57 3.46 2.06 -9.53
N GLU A 58 3.50 3.38 -9.36
CA GLU A 58 2.29 4.20 -9.21
C GLU A 58 1.34 4.07 -10.40
N THR A 59 1.84 4.23 -11.62
CA THR A 59 1.01 4.18 -12.83
C THR A 59 0.26 2.86 -12.94
N ILE A 60 0.95 1.73 -12.76
CA ILE A 60 0.33 0.41 -12.84
C ILE A 60 -0.63 0.16 -11.67
N PHE A 61 -0.33 0.67 -10.47
CA PHE A 61 -1.23 0.58 -9.32
C PHE A 61 -2.51 1.37 -9.53
N GLU A 62 -2.41 2.60 -10.03
CA GLU A 62 -3.57 3.45 -10.29
C GLU A 62 -4.45 2.83 -11.38
N GLU A 63 -3.85 2.31 -12.45
CA GLU A 63 -4.58 1.67 -13.55
C GLU A 63 -5.29 0.38 -13.16
N ARG A 64 -4.65 -0.48 -12.36
CA ARG A 64 -5.20 -1.80 -11.98
C ARG A 64 -6.13 -1.74 -10.77
N ILE A 65 -5.78 -0.93 -9.76
CA ILE A 65 -6.44 -0.91 -8.45
C ILE A 65 -7.05 0.47 -8.18
N GLY A 66 -6.24 1.53 -8.27
CA GLY A 66 -6.58 2.87 -7.78
C GLY A 66 -7.88 3.44 -8.34
N LYS A 67 -8.07 3.39 -9.65
CA LYS A 67 -9.27 3.91 -10.34
C LYS A 67 -10.57 3.32 -9.79
N ASN A 68 -10.58 2.04 -9.45
CA ASN A 68 -11.77 1.36 -8.94
C ASN A 68 -12.00 1.71 -7.46
N ILE A 69 -10.94 1.68 -6.66
CA ILE A 69 -10.98 1.90 -5.21
C ILE A 69 -11.34 3.35 -4.86
N ARG A 70 -10.84 4.34 -5.61
CA ARG A 70 -11.15 5.77 -5.43
C ARG A 70 -12.64 6.11 -5.48
N ARG A 71 -13.46 5.25 -6.10
CA ARG A 71 -14.92 5.43 -6.18
C ARG A 71 -15.63 5.02 -4.89
N LYS A 72 -14.92 4.39 -3.95
CA LYS A 72 -15.45 3.80 -2.71
C LYS A 72 -14.87 4.42 -1.45
N VAL A 73 -13.60 4.84 -1.48
CA VAL A 73 -12.86 5.38 -0.34
C VAL A 73 -11.98 6.55 -0.76
N ASP A 74 -11.59 7.39 0.20
CA ASP A 74 -10.48 8.33 0.03
C ASP A 74 -9.17 7.54 -0.07
N LEU A 75 -8.63 7.44 -1.29
CA LEU A 75 -7.40 6.70 -1.56
C LEU A 75 -6.20 7.64 -1.72
N GLN A 76 -5.16 7.37 -0.93
CA GLN A 76 -3.88 8.07 -0.97
C GLN A 76 -2.71 7.10 -1.20
N TYR A 77 -1.63 7.61 -1.78
CA TYR A 77 -0.39 6.87 -2.00
C TYR A 77 0.74 7.41 -1.12
N ALA A 78 1.40 6.51 -0.40
CA ALA A 78 2.68 6.73 0.25
C ALA A 78 3.78 6.01 -0.54
N TYR A 79 4.99 6.55 -0.52
CA TYR A 79 6.10 6.02 -1.31
C TYR A 79 7.22 5.54 -0.41
N GLN A 80 7.50 4.23 -0.46
CA GLN A 80 8.67 3.67 0.19
C GLN A 80 9.91 3.89 -0.69
N THR A 81 10.71 4.90 -0.33
CA THR A 81 12.00 5.20 -0.95
C THR A 81 13.16 4.78 -0.05
N LEU A 82 14.40 5.00 -0.48
CA LEU A 82 15.57 4.81 0.40
C LEU A 82 15.86 6.01 1.31
N ALA A 83 15.03 7.06 1.26
CA ALA A 83 15.24 8.28 2.04
C ALA A 83 15.33 8.00 3.55
N LEU A 84 16.27 8.69 4.19
CA LEU A 84 16.54 8.62 5.63
C LEU A 84 16.28 9.98 6.30
N PRO A 85 16.09 10.00 7.63
CA PRO A 85 15.98 11.24 8.39
C PRO A 85 17.22 12.13 8.23
N LYS A 86 17.03 13.43 8.46
CA LYS A 86 18.13 14.41 8.44
C LYS A 86 19.29 13.95 9.33
N GLY A 87 20.51 13.99 8.78
CA GLY A 87 21.73 13.54 9.47
C GLY A 87 22.16 12.11 9.15
N PHE A 88 21.40 11.38 8.34
CA PHE A 88 21.77 10.06 7.83
C PHE A 88 21.86 10.06 6.30
N GLU A 89 22.76 9.26 5.76
CA GLU A 89 22.96 9.07 4.33
C GLU A 89 22.70 7.62 3.94
N VAL A 90 22.20 7.42 2.72
CA VAL A 90 21.97 6.08 2.17
C VAL A 90 23.34 5.46 1.90
N PRO A 91 23.66 4.28 2.48
CA PRO A 91 24.91 3.59 2.19
C PRO A 91 25.05 3.30 0.71
N GLU A 92 26.26 3.42 0.18
CA GLU A 92 26.56 3.15 -1.22
C GLU A 92 26.08 1.75 -1.63
N GLY A 93 25.46 1.64 -2.80
CA GLY A 93 24.97 0.37 -3.34
C GLY A 93 23.70 -0.18 -2.68
N ARG A 94 23.06 0.54 -1.75
CA ARG A 94 21.78 0.11 -1.19
C ARG A 94 20.68 0.17 -2.26
N ILE A 95 20.05 -0.98 -2.51
CA ILE A 95 18.89 -1.11 -3.42
C ILE A 95 17.69 -1.72 -2.68
N LYS A 96 17.93 -2.58 -1.68
CA LYS A 96 16.87 -3.22 -0.91
C LYS A 96 16.20 -2.19 0.03
N PRO A 97 14.85 -2.21 0.15
CA PRO A 97 14.14 -1.36 1.11
C PRO A 97 14.61 -1.56 2.56
N TRP A 98 14.23 -0.62 3.43
CA TRP A 98 14.61 -0.63 4.85
C TRP A 98 13.74 -1.57 5.71
N GLY A 99 12.59 -2.02 5.20
CA GLY A 99 11.70 -2.98 5.88
C GLY A 99 10.27 -2.47 6.05
N THR A 100 9.40 -3.27 6.67
CA THR A 100 7.97 -2.96 6.86
C THR A 100 7.73 -1.78 7.80
N ALA A 101 8.51 -1.67 8.89
CA ALA A 101 8.42 -0.53 9.79
C ALA A 101 8.75 0.80 9.09
N HIS A 102 9.75 0.80 8.21
CA HIS A 102 10.06 1.96 7.37
C HIS A 102 8.95 2.24 6.35
N ALA A 103 8.33 1.20 5.78
CA ALA A 103 7.18 1.36 4.89
C ALA A 103 6.04 2.12 5.59
N VAL A 104 5.69 1.71 6.82
CA VAL A 104 4.65 2.39 7.63
C VAL A 104 5.08 3.84 7.95
N LEU A 105 6.35 4.07 8.27
CA LEU A 105 6.87 5.43 8.50
C LEU A 105 6.70 6.35 7.28
N CYS A 106 6.81 5.82 6.05
CA CYS A 106 6.57 6.58 4.83
C CYS A 106 5.13 7.09 4.68
N ALA A 107 4.16 6.51 5.40
CA ALA A 107 2.77 6.96 5.41
C ALA A 107 2.45 8.00 6.49
N LYS A 108 3.41 8.37 7.35
CA LYS A 108 3.18 9.21 8.56
C LYS A 108 2.41 10.50 8.28
N ASP A 109 2.69 11.17 7.16
CA ASP A 109 2.11 12.48 6.83
C ASP A 109 0.67 12.36 6.28
N LEU A 110 0.23 11.13 6.00
CA LEU A 110 -1.11 10.79 5.51
C LEU A 110 -2.00 10.20 6.62
N ILE A 111 -1.47 9.94 7.81
CA ILE A 111 -2.17 9.30 8.93
C ILE A 111 -2.48 10.36 10.00
N ASP A 112 -3.74 10.70 10.14
CA ASP A 112 -4.22 11.75 11.05
C ASP A 112 -5.30 11.25 12.05
N SER A 113 -5.45 9.92 12.14
CA SER A 113 -6.34 9.20 13.06
C SER A 113 -5.76 7.81 13.40
N SER A 114 -6.45 7.04 14.25
CA SER A 114 -6.11 5.63 14.47
C SER A 114 -6.04 4.86 13.15
N PHE A 115 -5.16 3.87 13.03
CA PHE A 115 -4.98 3.15 11.77
C PHE A 115 -4.69 1.67 12.01
N VAL A 116 -4.95 0.87 10.98
CA VAL A 116 -4.65 -0.57 10.92
C VAL A 116 -3.68 -0.79 9.76
N VAL A 117 -2.68 -1.65 9.95
CA VAL A 117 -1.73 -2.02 8.90
C VAL A 117 -1.95 -3.46 8.49
N ILE A 118 -2.06 -3.72 7.20
CA ILE A 118 -2.13 -5.08 6.64
C ILE A 118 -1.11 -5.27 5.52
N ASN A 119 -0.76 -6.53 5.26
CA ASN A 119 -0.09 -6.93 4.01
C ASN A 119 -1.09 -6.86 2.86
N ALA A 120 -0.58 -6.72 1.63
CA ALA A 120 -1.42 -6.60 0.44
C ALA A 120 -1.67 -7.94 -0.28
N ASP A 121 -1.01 -9.02 0.16
CA ASP A 121 -1.09 -10.37 -0.39
C ASP A 121 -1.58 -11.43 0.64
N ASP A 122 -2.06 -11.00 1.79
CA ASP A 122 -2.69 -11.85 2.81
C ASP A 122 -4.21 -11.57 2.88
N PHE A 123 -5.00 -12.61 3.15
CA PHE A 123 -6.44 -12.52 3.47
C PHE A 123 -6.71 -13.10 4.86
#